data_AF-A0A5J5DK50-F1
#
_entry.id   AF-A0A5J5DK50-F1
#
_cell.length_a   1.000
_cell.length_b   1.000
_cell.length_c   1.000
_cell.angle_alpha   90.00
_cell.angle_beta   90.00
_cell.angle_gamma   90.00
#
_symmetry.space_group_name_H-M   'P 1'
#
loop_
_entity.id
_entity.type
_entity.pdbx_description
1 polymer ?
#
loop_
_entity_poly.entity_id
_entity_poly.type
_entity_poly.pdbx_seq_one_letter_code
_entity_poly.pdbx_strand_id
1 'polypeptide(L)'
;MRVPCVVFVLVLCVCRQALGVQVKVGDRRFPLEAVKQLMELMDVDDGVSPRLAETSIIAVCTNPVLPQVFRPVCQGKGAAIVFSKLVFIATSADPCEICANPSCFGCLG
;
A
#
# COMPACT_ATOMS: atom_id res chain seq x y z
N MET A 1 40.48 6.01 3.48
CA MET A 1 39.37 6.71 4.18
C MET A 1 38.28 7.23 3.24
N ARG A 2 38.57 7.62 1.98
CA ARG A 2 37.55 8.17 1.05
C ARG A 2 36.62 7.12 0.42
N VAL A 3 37.15 5.94 0.08
CA VAL A 3 36.41 4.83 -0.55
C VAL A 3 35.27 4.26 0.32
N PRO A 4 35.45 3.96 1.62
CA PRO A 4 34.35 3.42 2.43
C PRO A 4 33.20 4.42 2.61
N CYS A 5 33.49 5.73 2.66
CA CYS A 5 32.45 6.76 2.73
C CYS A 5 31.61 6.83 1.45
N VAL A 6 32.22 6.74 0.27
CA VAL A 6 31.49 6.75 -1.01
C VAL A 6 30.60 5.52 -1.13
N VAL A 7 31.11 4.33 -0.78
CA VAL A 7 30.32 3.10 -0.78
C VAL A 7 29.16 3.18 0.22
N PHE A 8 29.40 3.70 1.43
CA PHE A 8 28.35 3.85 2.44
C PHE A 8 27.26 4.83 2.02
N VAL A 9 27.63 5.97 1.42
CA VAL A 9 26.67 6.95 0.88
C VAL A 9 25.86 6.35 -0.26
N LEU A 10 26.50 5.64 -1.19
CA LEU A 10 25.81 4.96 -2.28
C LEU A 10 24.82 3.90 -1.78
N VAL A 11 25.23 3.08 -0.80
CA VAL A 11 24.36 2.08 -0.18
C VAL A 11 23.16 2.76 0.51
N LEU A 12 23.37 3.84 1.26
CA LEU A 12 22.28 4.58 1.89
C LEU A 12 21.32 5.22 0.87
N CYS A 13 21.84 5.76 -0.24
CA CYS A 13 21.03 6.31 -1.33
C CYS A 13 20.21 5.22 -2.05
N VAL A 14 20.75 4.03 -2.22
CA VAL A 14 20.04 2.88 -2.81
C VAL A 14 19.01 2.32 -1.82
N CYS A 15 19.34 2.21 -0.53
CA CYS A 15 18.40 1.77 0.49
C CYS A 15 17.23 2.74 0.71
N ARG A 16 17.45 4.05 0.49
CA ARG A 16 16.36 5.05 0.51
C ARG A 16 15.41 4.88 -0.67
N GLN A 17 15.92 4.57 -1.85
CA GLN A 17 15.08 4.24 -3.02
C GLN A 17 14.31 2.93 -2.83
N ALA A 18 14.86 1.99 -2.05
CA ALA A 18 14.18 0.75 -1.68
C ALA A 18 13.04 0.95 -0.65
N LEU A 19 12.94 2.12 -0.02
CA LEU A 19 11.81 2.46 0.83
C LEU A 19 10.65 2.89 -0.09
N GLY A 20 9.98 1.90 -0.69
CA GLY A 20 8.92 2.10 -1.68
C GLY A 20 7.80 3.04 -1.22
N VAL A 21 7.00 3.50 -2.18
CA VAL A 21 5.88 4.41 -1.92
C VAL A 21 4.93 3.78 -0.91
N GLN A 22 4.49 4.56 0.07
CA GLN A 22 3.57 4.12 1.11
C GLN A 22 2.25 4.89 1.05
N VAL A 23 1.14 4.17 1.16
CA VAL A 23 -0.21 4.72 1.22
C VAL A 23 -0.62 4.89 2.68
N LYS A 24 -1.12 6.08 3.04
CA LYS A 24 -1.59 6.41 4.40
C LYS A 24 -3.12 6.42 4.46
N VAL A 25 -3.68 5.72 5.45
CA VAL A 25 -5.10 5.77 5.80
C VAL A 25 -5.24 5.97 7.30
N GLY A 26 -5.71 7.16 7.71
CA GLY A 26 -5.67 7.58 9.12
C GLY A 26 -4.20 7.61 9.60
N ASP A 27 -3.91 6.92 10.70
CA ASP A 27 -2.56 6.84 11.26
C ASP A 27 -1.74 5.65 10.73
N ARG A 28 -2.33 4.81 9.88
CA ARG A 28 -1.69 3.60 9.35
C ARG A 28 -1.05 3.87 8.00
N ARG A 29 0.09 3.24 7.75
CA ARG A 29 0.82 3.29 6.47
C ARG A 29 0.98 1.88 5.93
N PHE A 30 0.82 1.74 4.62
CA PHE A 30 0.90 0.47 3.91
C PHE A 30 1.80 0.63 2.69
N PRO A 31 2.71 -0.30 2.40
CA PRO A 31 3.50 -0.24 1.17
C PRO A 31 2.59 -0.38 -0.05
N LEU A 32 2.83 0.42 -1.08
CA LEU A 32 2.03 0.46 -2.31
C LEU A 32 1.94 -0.92 -2.96
N GLU A 33 3.03 -1.69 -2.98
CA GLU A 33 3.09 -3.04 -3.50
C GLU A 33 2.09 -3.97 -2.80
N ALA A 34 1.95 -3.87 -1.48
CA ALA A 34 0.95 -4.65 -0.77
C ALA A 34 -0.47 -4.17 -1.08
N VAL A 35 -0.68 -2.87 -1.29
CA VAL A 35 -2.00 -2.33 -1.69
C VAL A 35 -2.41 -2.82 -3.09
N LYS A 36 -1.46 -2.96 -4.02
CA LYS A 36 -1.71 -3.58 -5.34
C LYS A 36 -2.12 -5.05 -5.20
N GLN A 37 -1.38 -5.83 -4.40
CA GLN A 37 -1.77 -7.22 -4.10
C GLN A 37 -3.15 -7.30 -3.44
N LEU A 38 -3.49 -6.34 -2.59
CA LEU A 38 -4.82 -6.27 -1.99
C LEU A 38 -5.89 -6.07 -3.06
N MET A 39 -5.70 -5.18 -4.05
CA MET A 39 -6.62 -5.00 -5.17
C MET A 39 -6.84 -6.28 -5.97
N GLU A 40 -5.77 -7.00 -6.29
CA GLU A 40 -5.85 -8.31 -6.97
C GLU A 40 -6.71 -9.31 -6.18
N LEU A 41 -6.55 -9.35 -4.86
CA LEU A 41 -7.36 -10.21 -3.98
C LEU A 41 -8.82 -9.81 -3.89
N MET A 42 -9.16 -8.57 -4.21
CA MET A 42 -10.52 -8.04 -4.20
C MET A 42 -11.15 -8.04 -5.59
N ASP A 43 -10.46 -8.58 -6.61
CA ASP A 43 -10.92 -8.63 -8.00
C ASP A 43 -11.32 -7.24 -8.53
N VAL A 44 -10.63 -6.21 -8.04
CA VAL A 44 -10.83 -4.83 -8.51
C VAL A 44 -9.97 -4.67 -9.76
N ASP A 45 -10.47 -5.18 -10.87
CA ASP A 45 -9.97 -4.82 -12.21
C ASP A 45 -10.23 -3.32 -12.46
N ASP A 46 -9.45 -2.71 -13.36
CA ASP A 46 -9.28 -1.25 -13.62
C ASP A 46 -10.56 -0.44 -13.95
N GLY A 47 -11.76 -1.00 -13.76
CA GLY A 47 -13.04 -0.34 -14.00
C GLY A 47 -14.18 -0.66 -13.02
N VAL A 48 -13.94 -1.37 -11.91
CA VAL A 48 -15.05 -1.89 -11.08
C VAL A 48 -15.15 -1.23 -9.70
N SER A 49 -16.38 -0.84 -9.34
CA SER A 49 -16.73 -0.01 -8.19
C SER A 49 -16.08 -0.45 -6.85
N PRO A 50 -15.49 0.47 -6.06
CA PRO A 50 -14.74 0.17 -4.82
C PRO A 50 -15.63 -0.17 -3.60
N ARG A 51 -16.87 -0.63 -3.82
CA ARG A 51 -17.80 -0.96 -2.71
C ARG A 51 -17.57 -2.40 -2.24
N LEU A 52 -16.79 -2.56 -1.17
CA LEU A 52 -16.70 -3.84 -0.46
C LEU A 52 -17.93 -4.12 0.41
N ALA A 53 -18.46 -5.33 0.27
CA ALA A 53 -19.46 -5.91 1.17
C ALA A 53 -18.79 -6.64 2.35
N GLU A 54 -19.49 -6.85 3.45
CA GLU A 54 -18.92 -7.50 4.64
C GLU A 54 -18.44 -8.95 4.38
N THR A 55 -19.16 -9.69 3.55
CA THR A 55 -18.78 -11.04 3.09
C THR A 55 -17.49 -11.04 2.26
N SER A 56 -17.22 -9.99 1.48
CA SER A 56 -15.96 -9.90 0.73
C SER A 56 -14.77 -9.61 1.65
N ILE A 57 -14.97 -8.86 2.74
CA ILE A 57 -13.93 -8.63 3.74
C ILE A 57 -13.52 -9.91 4.46
N ILE A 58 -14.48 -10.76 4.83
CA ILE A 58 -14.17 -12.06 5.45
C ILE A 58 -13.33 -12.90 4.50
N ALA A 59 -13.69 -12.96 3.21
CA ALA A 59 -12.94 -13.69 2.19
C ALA A 59 -11.51 -13.15 2.01
N VAL A 60 -11.33 -11.83 1.99
CA VAL A 60 -10.00 -11.20 1.92
C VAL A 60 -9.19 -11.52 3.18
N CYS A 61 -9.79 -11.46 4.36
CA CYS A 61 -9.12 -11.67 5.64
C CYS A 61 -8.75 -13.13 5.92
N THR A 62 -9.48 -14.09 5.34
CA THR A 62 -9.16 -15.52 5.43
C THR A 62 -8.25 -16.00 4.29
N ASN A 63 -7.98 -15.15 3.30
CA ASN A 63 -7.14 -15.51 2.17
C ASN A 63 -5.68 -15.78 2.62
N PRO A 64 -5.10 -16.96 2.31
CA PRO A 64 -3.75 -17.32 2.76
C PRO A 64 -2.66 -16.43 2.18
N VAL A 65 -2.86 -15.85 0.99
CA VAL A 65 -1.88 -14.97 0.34
C VAL A 65 -2.04 -13.49 0.72
N LEU A 66 -2.95 -13.16 1.65
CA LEU A 66 -3.10 -11.80 2.14
C LEU A 66 -1.78 -11.29 2.76
N PRO A 67 -1.25 -10.15 2.30
CA PRO A 67 -0.03 -9.58 2.84
C PRO A 67 -0.10 -9.34 4.35
N GLN A 68 0.97 -9.69 5.06
CA GLN A 68 0.98 -9.68 6.53
C GLN A 68 0.65 -8.31 7.14
N VAL A 69 0.98 -7.23 6.43
CA VAL A 69 0.68 -5.84 6.84
C VAL A 69 -0.81 -5.56 7.02
N PHE A 70 -1.70 -6.35 6.40
CA PHE A 70 -3.16 -6.20 6.54
C PHE A 70 -3.78 -7.08 7.63
N ARG A 71 -3.03 -8.04 8.21
CA ARG A 71 -3.54 -8.90 9.29
C ARG A 71 -4.05 -8.10 10.49
N PRO A 72 -3.37 -7.02 10.96
CA PRO A 72 -3.90 -6.18 12.03
C PRO A 72 -5.18 -5.41 11.64
N VAL A 73 -5.39 -5.15 10.35
CA VAL A 73 -6.61 -4.50 9.86
C VAL A 73 -7.80 -5.44 10.02
N CYS A 74 -7.64 -6.72 9.65
CA CYS A 74 -8.66 -7.75 9.79
C CYS A 74 -9.08 -8.02 11.25
N GLN A 75 -8.19 -7.78 12.21
CA GLN A 75 -8.49 -7.92 13.65
C GLN A 75 -9.25 -6.70 14.21
N GLY A 76 -9.24 -5.57 13.49
CA GLY A 76 -9.87 -4.33 13.92
C GLY A 76 -11.32 -4.21 13.46
N LYS A 77 -12.11 -3.46 14.22
CA LYS A 77 -13.42 -2.98 13.74
C LYS A 77 -13.19 -2.02 12.56
N GLY A 78 -13.95 -2.18 11.47
CA GLY A 78 -13.87 -1.29 10.31
C GLY A 78 -12.84 -1.68 9.24
N ALA A 79 -12.42 -2.95 9.17
CA ALA A 79 -11.58 -3.45 8.08
C ALA A 79 -12.14 -3.08 6.69
N ALA A 80 -13.47 -3.15 6.53
CA ALA A 80 -14.19 -2.69 5.34
C ALA A 80 -13.82 -1.27 4.91
N ILE A 81 -13.85 -0.34 5.85
CA ILE A 81 -13.58 1.08 5.59
C ILE A 81 -12.11 1.28 5.20
N VAL A 82 -11.20 0.58 5.87
CA VAL A 82 -9.76 0.70 5.58
C VAL A 82 -9.43 0.14 4.20
N PHE A 83 -9.91 -1.06 3.87
CA PHE A 83 -9.65 -1.67 2.56
C PHE A 83 -10.30 -0.88 1.43
N SER A 84 -11.56 -0.45 1.56
CA SER A 84 -12.20 0.40 0.54
C SER A 84 -11.44 1.71 0.31
N LYS A 85 -10.90 2.34 1.35
CA LYS A 85 -10.07 3.55 1.21
C LYS A 85 -8.75 3.27 0.50
N LEU A 86 -8.08 2.16 0.84
CA LEU A 86 -6.83 1.77 0.21
C LEU A 86 -7.01 1.52 -1.30
N VAL A 87 -8.08 0.80 -1.67
CA VAL A 87 -8.45 0.60 -3.08
C VAL A 87 -8.70 1.92 -3.76
N PHE A 88 -9.57 2.75 -3.18
CA PHE A 88 -9.95 4.03 -3.78
C PHE A 88 -8.74 4.92 -4.05
N ILE A 89 -7.75 4.94 -3.14
CA ILE A 89 -6.51 5.69 -3.33
C ILE A 89 -5.67 5.07 -4.46
N ALA A 90 -5.56 3.75 -4.51
CA ALA A 90 -4.76 3.06 -5.53
C ALA A 90 -5.38 3.15 -6.94
N THR A 91 -6.71 3.17 -7.06
CA THR A 91 -7.45 3.31 -8.33
C THR A 91 -7.76 4.77 -8.69
N SER A 92 -7.26 5.74 -7.93
CA SER A 92 -7.56 7.16 -8.19
C SER A 92 -6.87 7.65 -9.46
N ALA A 93 -7.45 8.67 -10.11
CA ALA A 93 -6.86 9.31 -11.29
C ALA A 93 -5.45 9.89 -11.04
N ASP A 94 -5.10 10.08 -9.77
CA ASP A 94 -3.79 10.50 -9.29
C ASP A 94 -3.06 9.28 -8.69
N PRO A 95 -2.40 8.40 -9.47
CA PRO A 95 -1.83 7.18 -8.92
C PRO A 95 -0.65 7.46 -7.98
N CYS A 96 -0.48 6.61 -6.97
CA CYS A 96 0.67 6.69 -6.06
C CYS A 96 2.02 6.46 -6.77
N GLU A 97 2.03 5.89 -7.98
CA GLU A 97 3.24 5.59 -8.75
C GLU A 97 3.94 6.86 -9.27
N ILE A 98 3.15 7.89 -9.58
CA ILE A 98 3.65 9.21 -10.00
C ILE A 98 3.57 10.24 -8.86
N CYS A 99 3.26 9.78 -7.64
CA CYS A 99 3.22 10.63 -6.46
C CYS A 99 2.27 11.82 -6.55
N ALA A 100 1.19 11.67 -7.32
CA ALA A 100 0.18 12.71 -7.50
C ALA A 100 -0.83 12.76 -6.34
N ASN A 101 -1.10 11.62 -5.68
CA ASN A 101 -2.06 11.57 -4.58
C ASN A 101 -1.41 11.89 -3.22
N PRO A 102 -2.01 12.81 -2.44
CA PRO A 102 -1.44 13.27 -1.15
C PRO A 102 -1.44 12.20 -0.05
N SER A 103 -2.12 11.08 -0.28
CA SER A 103 -2.11 9.93 0.62
C SER A 103 -0.84 9.08 0.45
N CYS A 104 -0.03 9.34 -0.58
CA CYS A 104 1.17 8.59 -0.90
C CYS A 104 2.42 9.30 -0.34
N PHE A 105 3.30 8.56 0.32
CA PHE A 105 4.49 9.05 1.02
C PHE A 105 5.72 8.25 0.60
N GLY A 106 6.93 8.78 0.81
CA GLY A 106 8.17 8.09 0.45
C GLY A 106 8.61 8.31 -1.00
N CYS A 107 7.88 9.13 -1.74
CA CYS A 107 8.29 9.64 -3.03
C CYS A 107 9.56 10.49 -2.93
N LEU A 108 10.49 10.35 -3.88
CA LEU A 108 11.59 11.30 -4.06
C LEU A 108 10.96 12.62 -4.55
N GLY A 109 10.94 13.62 -3.68
CA GLY A 109 10.70 15.01 -4.05
C GLY A 109 11.97 15.68 -4.57
#